data_AF-A0A3M9NSG5-F1
#
_entry.id   AF-A0A3M9NSG5-F1
#
_cell.length_a   1.000
_cell.length_b   1.000
_cell.length_c   1.000
_cell.angle_alpha   90.00
_cell.angle_beta   90.00
_cell.angle_gamma   90.00
#
_symmetry.space_group_name_H-M   'P 1'
#
loop_
_entity.id
_entity.type
_entity.pdbx_description
1 polymer ?
#
loop_
_entity_poly.entity_id
_entity_poly.type
_entity_poly.pdbx_seq_one_letter_code
_entity_poly.pdbx_strand_id
1 'polypeptide(L)' 'MKKKKVYSLCEAVADISYIAAKENYTTDDSREMISQFIEWAKEFERLHKHIKWGINSPLDYIDSIYYFTLFKINQWRKV' A
#
# COMPACT_ATOMS: atom_id res chain seq x y z
N MET A 1 17.76 -20.48 7.28
CA MET A 1 16.40 -19.88 7.29
C MET A 1 16.47 -18.47 6.69
N LYS A 2 15.87 -18.23 5.52
CA LYS A 2 15.74 -16.87 4.97
C LYS A 2 14.79 -16.07 5.88
N LYS A 3 15.25 -14.94 6.43
CA LYS A 3 14.44 -14.06 7.27
C LYS A 3 13.17 -13.67 6.50
N LYS A 4 12.01 -13.85 7.13
CA LYS A 4 10.71 -13.37 6.63
C LYS A 4 10.81 -11.84 6.58
N LYS A 5 10.89 -11.24 5.38
CA LYS A 5 10.77 -9.78 5.24
C LYS A 5 9.33 -9.42 5.61
N VAL A 6 9.13 -9.07 6.87
CA VAL A 6 7.98 -8.25 7.26
C VAL A 6 8.33 -6.88 6.70
N TYR A 7 7.67 -6.49 5.61
CA TYR A 7 7.88 -5.17 5.05
C TYR A 7 7.40 -4.15 6.08
N SER A 8 8.23 -3.16 6.37
CA SER A 8 7.93 -2.16 7.39
C SER A 8 6.87 -1.18 6.89
N LEU A 9 6.13 -0.57 7.82
CA LEU A 9 5.15 0.48 7.50
C LEU A 9 5.73 1.56 6.58
N CYS A 10 7.01 1.90 6.75
CA CYS A 10 7.71 2.86 5.89
C CYS A 10 7.86 2.39 4.44
N GLU A 11 8.12 1.10 4.21
CA GLU A 11 8.19 0.53 2.84
C GLU A 11 6.81 0.58 2.19
N ALA A 12 5.75 0.18 2.91
CA ALA A 12 4.40 0.25 2.39
C ALA A 12 3.97 1.69 2.05
N VAL A 13 4.30 2.66 2.90
CA VAL A 13 4.05 4.09 2.61
C VAL A 13 4.83 4.55 1.38
N ALA A 14 6.09 4.15 1.22
CA ALA A 14 6.90 4.52 0.07
C ALA A 14 6.32 3.96 -1.24
N ASP A 15 5.93 2.68 -1.24
CA ASP A 15 5.32 2.02 -2.40
C ASP A 15 3.98 2.67 -2.77
N ILE A 16 3.10 2.88 -1.78
CA ILE A 16 1.82 3.59 -1.97
C ILE A 16 2.07 4.98 -2.56
N SER A 17 3.03 5.73 -2.03
CA SER A 17 3.36 7.08 -2.51
C SER A 17 3.83 7.06 -3.96
N TYR A 18 4.67 6.09 -4.32
CA TYR A 18 5.15 5.93 -5.70
C TYR A 18 4.02 5.58 -6.67
N ILE A 19 3.15 4.63 -6.30
CA ILE A 19 2.02 4.22 -7.13
C ILE A 19 1.03 5.38 -7.28
N ALA A 20 0.70 6.07 -6.18
CA ALA A 20 -0.19 7.23 -6.20
C ALA A 20 0.34 8.35 -7.12
N ALA A 21 1.64 8.64 -7.07
CA ALA A 21 2.27 9.59 -7.97
C ALA A 21 2.16 9.15 -9.44
N LYS A 22 2.39 7.87 -9.76
CA LYS A 22 2.21 7.35 -11.12
C LYS A 22 0.78 7.47 -11.64
N GLU A 23 -0.18 7.33 -10.74
CA GLU A 23 -1.60 7.46 -11.06
C GLU A 23 -2.08 8.92 -11.10
N ASN A 24 -1.21 9.91 -10.88
CA ASN A 24 -1.58 11.32 -10.73
C ASN A 24 -2.63 11.54 -9.62
N TYR A 25 -2.51 10.81 -8.52
CA TYR A 25 -3.33 11.04 -7.33
C TYR A 25 -2.72 12.17 -6.49
N THR A 26 -3.53 13.19 -6.20
CA THR A 26 -3.13 14.35 -5.40
C THR A 26 -4.29 14.76 -4.50
N THR A 27 -3.97 15.31 -3.34
CA THR A 27 -4.91 16.09 -2.50
C THR A 27 -4.45 17.55 -2.46
N ASP A 28 -5.26 18.44 -1.89
CA ASP A 28 -4.92 19.87 -1.78
C ASP A 28 -3.79 20.13 -0.78
N ASP A 29 -3.69 19.32 0.28
CA ASP A 29 -2.62 19.39 1.27
C ASP A 29 -1.74 18.14 1.24
N SER A 30 -0.43 18.33 1.04
CA SER A 30 0.57 17.26 1.13
C SER A 30 0.53 16.47 2.46
N ARG A 31 0.22 17.11 3.59
CA ARG A 31 0.09 16.44 4.89
C ARG A 31 -1.13 15.55 4.96
N GLU A 32 -2.24 15.97 4.34
CA GLU A 32 -3.44 15.15 4.21
C GLU A 32 -3.14 13.93 3.34
N MET A 33 -2.48 14.13 2.21
CA MET A 33 -2.09 13.06 1.29
C MET A 33 -1.23 12.01 2.00
N ILE A 34 -0.17 12.44 2.68
CA ILE A 34 0.74 11.53 3.37
C ILE A 34 0.06 10.86 4.57
N SER A 35 -0.78 11.57 5.32
CA SER A 35 -1.59 10.99 6.41
C SER A 35 -2.49 9.86 5.89
N GLN A 36 -3.14 10.10 4.76
CA GLN A 36 -3.97 9.11 4.09
C GLN A 36 -3.16 7.88 3.63
N PHE A 37 -1.97 8.08 3.05
CA PHE A 37 -1.08 6.98 2.67
C PHE A 37 -0.61 6.16 3.87
N ILE A 38 -0.35 6.80 5.01
CA ILE A 38 -0.02 6.12 6.26
C ILE A 38 -1.19 5.23 6.73
N GLU A 39 -2.42 5.73 6.66
CA GLU A 39 -3.60 4.93 7.02
C GLU A 39 -3.81 3.75 6.05
N TRP A 40 -3.63 3.97 4.75
CA TRP A 40 -3.67 2.90 3.75
C TRP A 40 -2.59 1.84 4.00
N ALA A 41 -1.37 2.25 4.35
CA ALA A 41 -0.28 1.34 4.67
C ALA A 41 -0.58 0.49 5.91
N LYS A 42 -1.10 1.09 6.99
CA LYS A 42 -1.54 0.36 8.19
C LYS A 42 -2.64 -0.65 7.86
N GLU A 43 -3.60 -0.25 7.03
CA GLU A 43 -4.66 -1.15 6.59
C GLU A 43 -4.11 -2.32 5.77
N PHE A 44 -3.18 -2.05 4.85
CA PHE A 44 -2.51 -3.07 4.05
C PHE A 44 -1.79 -4.09 4.93
N GLU A 45 -0.97 -3.63 5.89
CA GLU A 45 -0.28 -4.51 6.84
C GLU A 45 -1.26 -5.35 7.66
N ARG A 46 -2.35 -4.72 8.14
CA ARG A 46 -3.37 -5.42 8.95
C ARG A 46 -4.07 -6.52 8.16
N LEU A 47 -4.41 -6.26 6.89
CA LEU A 47 -5.07 -7.23 6.01
C LEU A 47 -4.13 -8.40 5.66
N HIS A 48 -2.83 -8.12 5.48
CA HIS A 48 -1.85 -9.10 5.03
C HIS A 48 -0.96 -9.66 6.15
N LYS A 49 -1.29 -9.40 7.43
CA LYS A 49 -0.48 -9.82 8.60
C LYS A 49 -0.13 -11.31 8.65
N HIS A 50 -1.00 -12.15 8.11
CA HIS A 50 -0.86 -13.61 8.11
C HIS A 50 -0.29 -14.16 6.81
N ILE A 51 -0.06 -13.30 5.83
CA ILE A 51 0.49 -13.68 4.54
C ILE A 51 2.00 -13.89 4.66
N LYS A 52 2.43 -14.94 3.99
CA LYS A 52 3.80 -15.28 3.70
C LYS A 52 3.94 -15.12 2.18
N TRP A 53 4.45 -13.97 1.77
CA TRP A 53 4.65 -13.62 0.37
C TRP A 53 5.47 -14.69 -0.36
N GLY A 54 4.99 -15.10 -1.55
CA GLY A 54 5.59 -16.18 -2.33
C GLY A 54 5.36 -17.60 -1.77
N ILE A 55 4.51 -17.76 -0.74
CA ILE A 55 4.18 -19.08 -0.16
C ILE A 55 2.68 -19.32 -0.17
N ASN A 56 1.88 -18.44 0.44
CA ASN A 56 0.45 -18.68 0.66
C ASN A 56 -0.45 -17.52 0.19
N SER A 57 0.04 -16.76 -0.79
CA SER A 57 -0.73 -15.73 -1.48
C SER A 57 -0.63 -15.97 -2.99
N PRO A 58 -1.76 -15.85 -3.73
CA PRO A 58 -1.74 -15.95 -5.18
C PRO A 58 -0.98 -14.80 -5.85
N LEU A 59 -0.92 -13.64 -5.18
CA LEU A 59 -0.15 -12.47 -5.59
C LEU A 59 1.08 -12.30 -4.71
N ASP A 60 2.17 -11.80 -5.28
CA ASP A 60 3.31 -11.36 -4.49
C ASP A 60 3.01 -10.03 -3.78
N TYR A 61 3.98 -9.55 -2.99
CA TYR A 61 3.82 -8.30 -2.25
C TYR A 61 3.62 -7.09 -3.19
N ILE A 62 4.42 -7.02 -4.25
CA ILE A 62 4.47 -5.86 -5.15
C ILE A 62 3.16 -5.74 -5.91
N ASP A 63 2.65 -6.85 -6.44
CA ASP A 63 1.34 -6.88 -7.10
C ASP A 63 0.22 -6.55 -6.10
N SER A 64 0.28 -7.10 -4.90
CA SER A 64 -0.76 -6.88 -3.88
C SER A 64 -0.85 -5.42 -3.45
N ILE A 65 0.28 -4.77 -3.18
CA ILE A 65 0.29 -3.36 -2.78
C ILE A 65 -0.06 -2.44 -3.95
N TYR A 66 0.31 -2.81 -5.18
CA TYR A 66 -0.11 -2.12 -6.40
C TYR A 66 -1.64 -2.11 -6.54
N TYR A 67 -2.28 -3.28 -6.58
CA TYR A 67 -3.73 -3.37 -6.73
C TYR A 67 -4.49 -2.77 -5.55
N PHE A 68 -3.98 -2.92 -4.33
CA PHE A 68 -4.55 -2.27 -3.16
C PHE A 68 -4.53 -0.74 -3.30
N THR A 69 -3.42 -0.17 -3.75
CA THR A 69 -3.30 1.29 -3.92
C THR A 69 -4.23 1.80 -5.02
N LEU A 70 -4.32 1.11 -6.16
CA LEU A 70 -5.28 1.45 -7.22
C LEU A 70 -6.73 1.40 -6.73
N PHE A 71 -7.07 0.38 -5.94
CA PHE A 71 -8.38 0.27 -5.33
C PHE A 71 -8.68 1.48 -4.44
N LYS A 72 -7.74 1.87 -3.57
CA LYS A 72 -7.89 3.03 -2.70
C LYS A 72 -8.05 4.33 -3.48
N ILE A 73 -7.20 4.59 -4.46
CA ILE A 73 -7.30 5.78 -5.33
C ILE A 73 -8.69 5.85 -5.98
N ASN A 74 -9.20 4.73 -6.49
CA ASN A 74 -10.52 4.68 -7.12
C ASN A 74 -11.69 4.84 -6.14
N GLN A 75 -11.53 4.45 -4.87
CA GLN A 75 -12.51 4.74 -3.84
C GLN A 75 -12.59 6.25 -3.57
N TRP A 76 -11.44 6.91 -3.46
CA TRP A 76 -11.36 8.32 -3.08
C TRP A 76 -11.66 9.29 -4.23
N ARG A 77 -11.39 8.93 -5.48
CA ARG A 77 -11.81 9.71 -6.66
C ARG A 77 -13.34 9.77 -6.85
N LYS A 78 -14.09 8.89 -6.20
CA LYS A 78 -15.56 8.83 -6.27
C LYS A 78 -16.25 9.59 -5.14
N VAL A 79 -15.47 10.13 -4.20
CA VAL A 79 -15.92 11.01 -3.10
C VAL A 79 -15.81 12.44 -3.58
#